data_AF-E4Q428-F1
#
_entry.id   AF-E4Q428-F1
#
_cell.length_a   1.000
_cell.length_b   1.000
_cell.length_c   1.000
_cell.angle_alpha   90.00
_cell.angle_beta   90.00
_cell.angle_gamma   90.00
#
_symmetry.space_group_name_H-M   'P 1'
#
loop_
_entity.id
_entity.type
_entity.pdbx_description
1 polymer ?
#
loop_
_entity_poly.entity_id
_entity_poly.type
_entity_poly.pdbx_seq_one_letter_code
_entity_poly.pdbx_strand_id
1 'polypeptide(L)'
;MAEKSKEIIKELNSQLLKKDFKKIYLFYGQEIFLIDEYTRRFSHAIVGGNLNNIVKFDGETANYNDIINEMFSISFDLEPRVLIFKNFFKYASTNSNLNLSAIIDNLKNFKSDSTYIIFKEYEAKENKLFSALKQIAYSAEFVQPSMSDLVRWVQNVMSKEGKAISENMAQEIILHYNKDMMLIYNYLQVLISYLGKRSKVTHEDILKTLTDNPQDHIFQMLDAFATKDTEGGYKYLRELYQLRTSVSKILALILRHFKILGMLKEMQETNKKQIAKQLGILEFFVDKYKKQAESFTLDKIKSIIQKTIEYEYMIKKGQIDDETALEMLLYQIVK
;
A
#
# COMPACT_ATOMS: atom_id res chain seq x y z
N MET A 1 -13.61 4.75 -16.43
CA MET A 1 -12.61 5.28 -15.45
C MET A 1 -11.24 4.61 -15.58
N ALA A 2 -11.12 3.29 -15.82
CA ALA A 2 -9.83 2.61 -15.96
C ALA A 2 -8.95 3.08 -17.15
N GLU A 3 -9.55 3.56 -18.24
CA GLU A 3 -8.82 3.92 -19.46
C GLU A 3 -8.03 5.24 -19.33
N LYS A 4 -8.63 6.24 -18.68
CA LYS A 4 -7.99 7.54 -18.41
C LYS A 4 -6.75 7.39 -17.51
N SER A 5 -6.79 6.49 -16.53
CA SER A 5 -5.64 6.20 -15.68
C SER A 5 -4.48 5.55 -16.47
N LYS A 6 -4.80 4.63 -17.41
CA LYS A 6 -3.78 4.04 -18.29
C LYS A 6 -3.13 5.06 -19.21
N GLU A 7 -3.91 5.99 -19.75
CA GLU A 7 -3.41 7.09 -20.57
C GLU A 7 -2.48 8.01 -19.78
N ILE A 8 -2.86 8.39 -18.55
CA ILE A 8 -2.00 9.17 -17.64
C ILE A 8 -0.66 8.47 -17.39
N ILE A 9 -0.68 7.18 -17.07
CA ILE A 9 0.54 6.39 -16.83
C ILE A 9 1.43 6.32 -18.07
N LYS A 10 0.82 6.13 -19.25
CA LYS A 10 1.55 6.11 -20.54
C LYS A 10 2.22 7.45 -20.81
N GLU A 11 1.49 8.54 -20.60
CA GLU A 11 1.98 9.90 -20.81
C GLU A 11 3.11 10.26 -19.82
N LEU A 12 2.94 9.95 -18.53
CA LEU A 12 4.00 10.17 -17.53
C LEU A 12 5.27 9.37 -17.85
N ASN A 13 5.14 8.13 -18.33
CA ASN A 13 6.30 7.35 -18.77
C ASN A 13 6.95 7.94 -20.03
N SER A 14 6.16 8.45 -20.98
CA SER A 14 6.67 9.18 -22.15
C SER A 14 7.46 10.43 -21.73
N GLN A 15 6.95 11.21 -20.78
CA GLN A 15 7.65 12.38 -20.23
C GLN A 15 8.98 12.00 -19.58
N LEU A 16 9.02 10.94 -18.77
CA LEU A 16 10.25 10.42 -18.17
C LEU A 16 11.28 9.98 -19.23
N LEU A 17 10.83 9.30 -20.29
CA LEU A 17 11.70 8.81 -21.36
C LEU A 17 12.27 9.95 -22.21
N LYS A 18 11.42 10.91 -22.60
CA LYS A 18 11.79 12.05 -23.45
C LYS A 18 12.43 13.19 -22.66
N LYS A 19 12.37 13.14 -21.33
CA LYS A 19 12.73 14.24 -20.41
C LYS A 19 11.98 15.55 -20.70
N ASP A 20 10.74 15.45 -21.20
CA ASP A 20 9.84 16.59 -21.40
C ASP A 20 8.96 16.77 -20.17
N PHE A 21 9.43 17.58 -19.22
CA PHE A 21 8.76 17.81 -17.94
C PHE A 21 7.97 19.11 -17.93
N LYS A 22 6.75 19.06 -17.40
CA LYS A 22 5.92 20.23 -17.08
C LYS A 22 6.40 20.85 -15.77
N LYS A 23 6.18 22.17 -15.61
CA LYS A 23 6.71 22.91 -14.46
C LYS A 23 5.98 22.62 -13.15
N ILE A 24 4.69 22.29 -13.24
CA ILE A 24 3.86 22.01 -12.07
C ILE A 24 3.13 20.69 -12.29
N TYR A 25 3.24 19.78 -11.32
CA TYR A 25 2.53 18.52 -11.27
C TYR A 25 1.60 18.46 -10.06
N LEU A 26 0.44 17.85 -10.24
CA LEU A 26 -0.47 17.46 -9.18
C LEU A 26 -0.65 15.94 -9.23
N PHE A 27 0.00 15.22 -8.33
CA PHE A 27 -0.10 13.77 -8.18
C PHE A 27 -1.01 13.47 -7.00
N TYR A 28 -2.14 12.82 -7.27
CA TYR A 28 -3.16 12.59 -6.25
C TYR A 28 -3.90 11.27 -6.47
N GLY A 29 -4.61 10.78 -5.45
CA GLY A 29 -5.50 9.64 -5.57
C GLY A 29 -5.31 8.57 -4.49
N GLN A 30 -5.99 7.44 -4.68
CA GLN A 30 -6.07 6.36 -3.69
C GLN A 30 -4.83 5.46 -3.68
N GLU A 31 -4.11 5.35 -4.81
CA GLU A 31 -2.95 4.47 -4.91
C GLU A 31 -1.67 5.21 -4.50
N ILE A 32 -1.41 5.21 -3.19
CA ILE A 32 -0.27 5.88 -2.55
C ILE A 32 1.07 5.40 -3.13
N PHE A 33 1.20 4.10 -3.43
CA PHE A 33 2.46 3.55 -3.95
C PHE A 33 2.85 4.22 -5.27
N LEU A 34 1.89 4.39 -6.19
CA LEU A 34 2.16 5.01 -7.48
C LEU A 34 2.47 6.51 -7.34
N ILE A 35 1.75 7.22 -6.47
CA ILE A 35 2.05 8.63 -6.17
C ILE A 35 3.52 8.76 -5.75
N ASP A 36 3.95 7.94 -4.79
CA ASP A 36 5.31 7.93 -4.26
C ASP A 36 6.36 7.56 -5.32
N GLU A 37 6.09 6.50 -6.10
CA GLU A 37 6.97 6.04 -7.16
C GLU A 37 7.17 7.12 -8.23
N TYR A 38 6.08 7.73 -8.70
CA TYR A 38 6.13 8.74 -9.75
C TYR A 38 6.75 10.05 -9.24
N THR A 39 6.42 10.51 -8.02
CA THR A 39 7.11 11.66 -7.40
C THR A 39 8.62 11.42 -7.34
N ARG A 40 9.07 10.23 -6.90
CA ARG A 40 10.49 9.90 -6.81
C ARG A 40 11.17 9.83 -8.19
N ARG A 41 10.54 9.18 -9.17
CA ARG A 41 11.10 9.04 -10.52
C ARG A 41 11.20 10.38 -11.24
N PHE A 42 10.16 11.21 -11.16
CA PHE A 42 10.17 12.55 -11.75
C PHE A 42 11.20 13.45 -11.07
N SER A 43 11.18 13.52 -9.73
CA SER A 43 12.13 14.36 -9.01
C SER A 43 13.59 13.99 -9.31
N HIS A 44 13.92 12.70 -9.29
CA HIS A 44 15.27 12.22 -9.61
C HIS A 44 15.68 12.49 -11.07
N ALA A 45 14.76 12.29 -12.03
CA ALA A 45 15.03 12.52 -13.44
C ALA A 45 15.22 14.01 -13.77
N ILE A 46 14.47 14.90 -13.12
CA ILE A 46 14.57 16.35 -13.28
C ILE A 46 15.92 16.84 -12.77
N VAL A 47 16.31 16.49 -11.54
CA VAL A 47 17.56 16.97 -10.92
C VAL A 47 18.81 16.24 -11.41
N GLY A 48 18.68 15.31 -12.37
CA GLY A 48 19.81 14.53 -12.90
C GLY A 48 20.54 13.70 -11.83
N GLY A 49 19.86 13.34 -10.74
CA GLY A 49 20.44 12.64 -9.60
C GLY A 49 21.05 13.51 -8.49
N ASN A 50 21.15 14.83 -8.66
CA ASN A 50 21.55 15.74 -7.58
C ASN A 50 20.42 15.90 -6.55
N LEU A 51 20.37 15.00 -5.56
CA LEU A 51 19.29 14.96 -4.57
C LEU A 51 19.23 16.20 -3.67
N ASN A 52 20.31 16.99 -3.57
CA ASN A 52 20.32 18.23 -2.79
C ASN A 52 19.38 19.29 -3.39
N ASN A 53 19.09 19.19 -4.69
CA ASN A 53 18.16 20.09 -5.38
C ASN A 53 16.69 19.65 -5.22
N ILE A 54 16.41 18.65 -4.37
CA ILE A 54 15.05 18.23 -4.01
C ILE A 54 14.73 18.74 -2.62
N VAL A 55 13.78 19.68 -2.54
CA VAL A 55 13.28 20.19 -1.25
C VAL A 55 11.86 19.68 -1.01
N LYS A 56 11.62 19.19 0.20
CA LYS A 56 10.35 18.54 0.57
C LYS A 56 9.69 19.32 1.70
N PHE A 57 8.41 19.60 1.53
CA PHE A 57 7.54 20.20 2.53
C PHE A 57 6.43 19.23 2.88
N ASP A 58 6.19 19.04 4.16
CA ASP A 58 5.04 18.30 4.67
C ASP A 58 4.05 19.30 5.24
N GLY A 59 2.88 19.40 4.61
CA GLY A 59 1.79 20.28 5.03
C GLY A 59 1.24 19.96 6.42
N GLU A 60 1.64 18.86 7.06
CA GLU A 60 1.25 18.60 8.45
C GLU A 60 2.19 19.22 9.48
N THR A 61 3.44 19.51 9.10
CA THR A 61 4.49 19.96 10.04
C THR A 61 5.18 21.25 9.63
N ALA A 62 5.09 21.68 8.37
CA ALA A 62 5.80 22.83 7.85
C ALA A 62 5.13 24.17 8.19
N ASN A 63 5.93 25.22 8.29
CA ASN A 63 5.46 26.60 8.46
C ASN A 63 5.04 27.20 7.11
N TYR A 64 3.97 27.98 7.12
CA TYR A 64 3.46 28.73 5.97
C TYR A 64 4.53 29.56 5.27
N ASN A 65 5.27 30.36 6.06
CA ASN A 65 6.21 31.34 5.52
C ASN A 65 7.36 30.62 4.80
N ASP A 66 7.82 29.50 5.35
CA ASP A 66 8.87 28.69 4.73
C ASP A 66 8.41 28.10 3.40
N ILE A 67 7.16 27.61 3.33
CA ILE A 67 6.56 27.11 2.10
C ILE A 67 6.52 28.18 1.02
N ILE A 68 6.02 29.39 1.34
CA ILE A 68 5.87 30.48 0.37
C ILE A 68 7.23 31.00 -0.09
N ASN A 69 8.13 31.25 0.88
CA ASN A 69 9.46 31.75 0.59
C ASN A 69 10.21 30.76 -0.31
N GLU A 70 10.11 29.46 -0.05
CA GLU A 70 10.76 28.48 -0.89
C GLU A 70 10.10 28.34 -2.27
N MET A 71 8.77 28.27 -2.32
CA MET A 71 7.99 28.11 -3.55
C MET A 71 8.25 29.22 -4.56
N PHE A 72 8.47 30.44 -4.08
CA PHE A 72 8.72 31.61 -4.91
C PHE A 72 10.15 32.15 -4.80
N SER A 73 11.06 31.41 -4.16
CA SER A 73 12.48 31.75 -4.16
C SER A 73 13.03 31.65 -5.59
N ILE A 74 13.81 32.65 -5.99
CA ILE A 74 14.59 32.59 -7.22
C ILE A 74 15.79 31.70 -6.93
N SER A 75 15.88 30.57 -7.62
CA SER A 75 17.13 29.82 -7.66
C SER A 75 18.09 30.56 -8.59
N PHE A 76 19.25 30.96 -8.07
CA PHE A 76 20.33 31.54 -8.86
C PHE A 76 21.15 30.47 -9.60
N ASP A 77 20.98 29.21 -9.21
CA ASP A 77 21.58 28.08 -9.89
C ASP A 77 20.76 27.72 -11.14
N LEU A 78 21.46 27.57 -12.26
CA LEU A 78 20.88 27.06 -13.51
C LEU A 78 20.56 25.55 -13.43
N GLU A 79 20.92 24.89 -12.31
CA GLU A 79 20.63 23.50 -12.09
C GLU A 79 19.14 23.26 -11.82
N PRO A 80 18.53 22.22 -12.41
CA PRO A 80 17.15 21.88 -12.13
C PRO A 80 16.91 21.60 -10.64
N ARG A 81 15.83 22.19 -10.12
CA ARG A 81 15.39 22.07 -8.73
C ARG A 81 13.96 21.55 -8.67
N VAL A 82 13.65 20.71 -7.68
CA VAL A 82 12.31 20.16 -7.47
C VAL A 82 11.82 20.49 -6.06
N LEU A 83 10.67 21.15 -5.98
CA LEU A 83 9.93 21.40 -4.75
C LEU A 83 8.78 20.39 -4.65
N ILE A 84 8.75 19.60 -3.58
CA ILE A 84 7.71 18.60 -3.34
C ILE A 84 6.87 19.06 -2.15
N PHE A 85 5.58 19.25 -2.38
CA PHE A 85 4.60 19.61 -1.36
C PHE A 85 3.70 18.41 -1.08
N LYS A 86 3.88 17.77 0.08
CA LYS A 86 3.07 16.65 0.56
C LYS A 86 1.91 17.19 1.40
N ASN A 87 0.68 16.70 1.16
CA ASN A 87 -0.51 17.04 1.96
C ASN A 87 -0.75 18.56 2.10
N PHE A 88 -0.45 19.35 1.06
CA PHE A 88 -0.61 20.80 1.08
C PHE A 88 -2.08 21.21 1.19
N PHE A 89 -3.01 20.38 0.71
CA PHE A 89 -4.43 20.73 0.78
C PHE A 89 -4.96 20.67 2.21
N LYS A 90 -4.46 19.71 2.99
CA LYS A 90 -4.77 19.60 4.42
C LYS A 90 -4.30 20.87 5.14
N TYR A 91 -3.06 21.28 4.89
CA TYR A 91 -2.51 22.53 5.40
C TYR A 91 -3.36 23.76 5.06
N ALA A 92 -3.69 23.92 3.77
CA ALA A 92 -4.51 25.01 3.26
C ALA A 92 -5.91 25.06 3.90
N SER A 93 -6.48 23.90 4.22
CA SER A 93 -7.81 23.82 4.84
C SER A 93 -7.81 24.18 6.33
N THR A 94 -6.70 23.96 7.05
CA THR A 94 -6.60 24.21 8.49
C THR A 94 -6.08 25.61 8.83
N ASN A 95 -5.40 26.27 7.89
CA ASN A 95 -4.79 27.58 8.12
C ASN A 95 -5.61 28.72 7.51
N SER A 96 -6.46 29.36 8.31
CA SER A 96 -7.31 30.49 7.89
C SER A 96 -6.53 31.74 7.45
N ASN A 97 -5.28 31.90 7.89
CA ASN A 97 -4.42 33.03 7.54
C ASN A 97 -3.75 32.88 6.17
N LEU A 98 -3.95 31.75 5.49
CA LEU A 98 -3.31 31.45 4.22
C LEU A 98 -4.03 32.16 3.08
N ASN A 99 -3.32 33.06 2.38
CA ASN A 99 -3.89 33.77 1.23
C ASN A 99 -3.88 32.86 -0.01
N LEU A 100 -4.87 31.96 -0.09
CA LEU A 100 -5.00 30.98 -1.17
C LEU A 100 -5.09 31.65 -2.56
N SER A 101 -5.76 32.79 -2.67
CA SER A 101 -5.84 33.56 -3.92
C SER A 101 -4.45 33.97 -4.39
N ALA A 102 -3.63 34.56 -3.52
CA ALA A 102 -2.29 35.00 -3.87
C ALA A 102 -1.39 33.83 -4.30
N ILE A 103 -1.48 32.69 -3.62
CA ILE A 103 -0.72 31.49 -3.98
C ILE A 103 -1.13 31.00 -5.37
N ILE A 104 -2.43 30.89 -5.62
CA ILE A 104 -2.96 30.45 -6.91
C ILE A 104 -2.52 31.40 -8.03
N ASP A 105 -2.58 32.72 -7.79
CA ASP A 105 -2.20 33.71 -8.78
C ASP A 105 -0.68 33.71 -9.04
N ASN A 106 0.13 33.50 -8.01
CA ASN A 106 1.57 33.30 -8.18
C ASN A 106 1.87 32.00 -8.95
N LEU A 107 1.16 30.90 -8.68
CA LEU A 107 1.32 29.64 -9.42
C LEU A 107 0.90 29.75 -10.88
N LYS A 108 -0.17 30.50 -11.19
CA LYS A 108 -0.57 30.80 -12.59
C LYS A 108 0.52 31.55 -13.36
N ASN A 109 1.20 32.46 -12.67
CA ASN A 109 2.27 33.27 -13.24
C ASN A 109 3.67 32.65 -13.06
N PHE A 110 3.75 31.44 -12.52
CA PHE A 110 5.01 30.77 -12.23
C PHE A 110 5.78 30.49 -13.52
N LYS A 111 6.88 31.21 -13.70
CA LYS A 111 7.82 31.06 -14.80
C LYS A 111 9.21 30.89 -14.22
N SER A 112 9.75 29.69 -14.34
CA SER A 112 11.11 29.38 -13.94
C SER A 112 11.72 28.41 -14.93
N ASP A 113 12.97 28.69 -15.33
CA ASP A 113 13.70 27.84 -16.26
C ASP A 113 14.20 26.56 -15.59
N SER A 114 14.52 26.60 -14.30
CA SER A 114 15.12 25.49 -13.55
C SER A 114 14.25 24.90 -12.44
N THR A 115 13.22 25.60 -11.94
CA THR A 115 12.39 25.09 -10.82
C THR A 115 11.15 24.33 -11.29
N TYR A 116 10.88 23.22 -10.63
CA TYR A 116 9.72 22.34 -10.82
C TYR A 116 8.99 22.14 -9.49
N ILE A 117 7.67 22.08 -9.53
CA ILE A 117 6.81 21.90 -8.36
C ILE A 117 5.99 20.62 -8.50
N ILE A 118 5.98 19.78 -7.47
CA ILE A 118 5.16 18.57 -7.39
C ILE A 118 4.28 18.65 -6.14
N PHE A 119 2.98 18.77 -6.32
CA PHE A 119 1.99 18.56 -5.26
C PHE A 119 1.67 17.07 -5.17
N LYS A 120 1.77 16.52 -3.96
CA LYS A 120 1.61 15.11 -3.64
C LYS A 120 0.50 14.96 -2.60
N GLU A 121 -0.70 14.59 -3.04
CA GLU A 121 -1.91 14.59 -2.21
C GLU A 121 -2.53 13.19 -2.12
N TYR A 122 -2.44 12.54 -0.96
CA TYR A 122 -3.07 11.22 -0.75
C TYR A 122 -4.59 11.31 -0.59
N GLU A 123 -5.07 12.46 -0.12
CA GLU A 123 -6.49 12.77 0.02
C GLU A 123 -6.78 14.12 -0.63
N ALA A 124 -7.18 14.11 -1.90
CA ALA A 124 -7.60 15.33 -2.59
C ALA A 124 -9.10 15.56 -2.38
N LYS A 125 -9.46 16.46 -1.45
CA LYS A 125 -10.82 16.99 -1.37
C LYS A 125 -11.03 18.06 -2.45
N GLU A 126 -12.18 18.03 -3.10
CA GLU A 126 -12.55 19.10 -4.03
C GLU A 126 -12.69 20.42 -3.27
N ASN A 127 -11.77 21.34 -3.53
CA ASN A 127 -11.77 22.69 -2.99
C ASN A 127 -11.28 23.67 -4.07
N LYS A 128 -11.27 24.97 -3.74
CA LYS A 128 -10.83 26.03 -4.66
C LYS A 128 -9.39 25.81 -5.15
N LEU A 129 -8.50 25.35 -4.26
CA LEU A 129 -7.10 25.10 -4.56
C LEU A 129 -6.91 23.92 -5.54
N PHE A 130 -7.60 22.80 -5.31
CA PHE A 130 -7.60 21.65 -6.21
C PHE A 130 -8.11 22.02 -7.60
N SER A 131 -9.22 22.76 -7.65
CA SER A 131 -9.81 23.22 -8.92
C SER A 131 -8.86 24.13 -9.68
N ALA A 132 -8.18 25.05 -8.99
CA ALA A 132 -7.18 25.91 -9.58
C ALA A 132 -5.94 25.13 -10.05
N LEU A 133 -5.43 24.22 -9.23
CA LEU A 133 -4.28 23.37 -9.57
C LEU A 133 -4.55 22.49 -10.79
N LYS A 134 -5.77 21.94 -10.93
CA LYS A 134 -6.17 21.18 -12.12
C LYS A 134 -6.10 21.99 -13.42
N GLN A 135 -6.20 23.32 -13.37
CA GLN A 135 -6.11 24.19 -14.54
C GLN A 135 -4.66 24.58 -14.88
N ILE A 136 -3.77 24.63 -13.90
CA ILE A 136 -2.40 25.15 -14.06
C ILE A 136 -1.31 24.07 -14.03
N ALA A 137 -1.59 22.92 -13.42
CA ALA A 137 -0.66 21.81 -13.25
C ALA A 137 -1.04 20.63 -14.14
N TYR A 138 -0.04 19.86 -14.57
CA TYR A 138 -0.29 18.54 -15.12
C TYR A 138 -0.81 17.63 -13.99
N SER A 139 -2.08 17.26 -14.09
CA SER A 139 -2.79 16.51 -13.05
C SER A 139 -2.84 15.03 -13.38
N ALA A 140 -2.33 14.19 -12.46
CA ALA A 140 -2.34 12.75 -12.56
C ALA A 140 -3.07 12.13 -11.37
N GLU A 141 -4.18 11.46 -11.66
CA GLU A 141 -4.95 10.70 -10.68
C GLU A 141 -4.52 9.23 -10.68
N PHE A 142 -3.98 8.79 -9.54
CA PHE A 142 -3.55 7.43 -9.28
C PHE A 142 -4.65 6.68 -8.54
N VAL A 143 -5.34 5.83 -9.28
CA VAL A 143 -6.37 4.92 -8.74
C VAL A 143 -5.80 3.53 -8.57
N GLN A 144 -6.43 2.72 -7.72
CA GLN A 144 -6.03 1.33 -7.55
C GLN A 144 -6.08 0.59 -8.90
N PRO A 145 -4.99 -0.06 -9.33
CA PRO A 145 -4.97 -0.70 -10.64
C PRO A 145 -5.87 -1.93 -10.71
N SER A 146 -6.32 -2.27 -11.93
CA SER A 146 -7.05 -3.51 -12.15
C SER A 146 -6.16 -4.72 -11.91
N MET A 147 -6.76 -5.90 -11.70
CA MET A 147 -5.99 -7.15 -11.56
C MET A 147 -5.04 -7.38 -12.74
N SER A 148 -5.51 -7.13 -13.96
CA SER A 148 -4.69 -7.28 -15.17
C SER A 148 -3.53 -6.29 -15.23
N ASP A 149 -3.71 -5.07 -14.73
CA ASP A 149 -2.66 -4.05 -14.71
C ASP A 149 -1.64 -4.34 -13.60
N LEU A 150 -2.08 -4.84 -12.44
CA LEU A 150 -1.20 -5.31 -11.37
C LEU A 150 -0.35 -6.50 -11.82
N VAL A 151 -0.92 -7.48 -12.50
CA VAL A 151 -0.15 -8.61 -13.06
C VAL A 151 0.95 -8.10 -13.99
N ARG A 152 0.61 -7.21 -14.92
CA ARG A 152 1.60 -6.61 -15.82
C ARG A 152 2.66 -5.82 -15.05
N TRP A 153 2.27 -5.08 -14.02
CA TRP A 153 3.20 -4.36 -13.16
C TRP A 153 4.15 -5.30 -12.41
N VAL A 154 3.66 -6.37 -11.79
CA VAL A 154 4.49 -7.41 -11.14
C VAL A 154 5.48 -8.01 -12.15
N GLN A 155 5.00 -8.41 -13.33
CA GLN A 155 5.87 -8.94 -14.38
C GLN A 155 6.93 -7.93 -14.83
N ASN A 156 6.56 -6.65 -14.96
CA ASN A 156 7.50 -5.59 -15.30
C ASN A 156 8.56 -5.38 -14.21
N VAL A 157 8.18 -5.36 -12.92
CA VAL A 157 9.11 -5.27 -11.79
C VAL A 157 10.11 -6.44 -11.84
N MET A 158 9.62 -7.66 -12.01
CA MET A 158 10.47 -8.86 -12.11
C MET A 158 11.40 -8.81 -13.34
N SER A 159 10.88 -8.37 -14.49
CA SER A 159 11.64 -8.33 -15.74
C SER A 159 12.82 -7.35 -15.72
N LYS A 160 12.68 -6.22 -15.01
CA LYS A 160 13.76 -5.24 -14.82
C LYS A 160 14.96 -5.84 -14.09
N GLU A 161 14.72 -6.84 -13.25
CA GLU A 161 15.74 -7.60 -12.52
C GLU A 161 16.16 -8.90 -13.24
N GLY A 162 15.80 -9.04 -14.53
CA GLY A 162 16.08 -10.22 -15.33
C GLY A 162 15.34 -11.48 -14.85
N LYS A 163 14.21 -11.33 -14.15
CA LYS A 163 13.37 -12.43 -13.65
C LYS A 163 12.07 -12.55 -14.43
N ALA A 164 11.57 -13.77 -14.57
CA ALA A 164 10.31 -14.09 -15.21
C ALA A 164 9.38 -14.81 -14.22
N ILE A 165 8.14 -14.32 -14.13
CA ILE A 165 7.06 -14.89 -13.33
C ILE A 165 5.84 -15.14 -14.23
N SER A 166 5.18 -16.29 -14.04
CA SER A 166 3.96 -16.61 -14.77
C SER A 166 2.80 -15.70 -14.35
N GLU A 167 1.81 -15.52 -15.22
CA GLU A 167 0.60 -14.76 -14.89
C GLU A 167 -0.11 -15.36 -13.67
N ASN A 168 -0.28 -16.68 -13.60
CA ASN A 168 -0.96 -17.33 -12.47
C ASN A 168 -0.24 -17.06 -11.15
N MET A 169 1.09 -17.19 -11.11
CA MET A 169 1.89 -16.90 -9.91
C MET A 169 1.84 -15.42 -9.51
N ALA A 170 1.83 -14.51 -10.48
CA ALA A 170 1.67 -13.09 -10.20
C ALA A 170 0.27 -12.78 -9.64
N GLN A 171 -0.78 -13.33 -10.25
CA GLN A 171 -2.17 -13.20 -9.78
C GLN A 171 -2.32 -13.72 -8.35
N GLU A 172 -1.72 -14.88 -8.08
CA GLU A 172 -1.61 -15.45 -6.74
C GLU A 172 -1.04 -14.41 -5.77
N ILE A 173 0.21 -13.97 -5.94
CA ILE A 173 0.85 -13.00 -5.04
C ILE A 173 -0.01 -11.75 -4.82
N ILE A 174 -0.63 -11.24 -5.89
CA ILE A 174 -1.50 -10.06 -5.82
C ILE A 174 -2.74 -10.32 -4.93
N LEU A 175 -3.38 -11.48 -5.05
CA LEU A 175 -4.51 -11.85 -4.19
C LEU A 175 -4.07 -12.01 -2.74
N HIS A 176 -2.91 -12.64 -2.50
CA HIS A 176 -2.37 -12.84 -1.15
C HIS A 176 -2.21 -11.54 -0.39
N TYR A 177 -1.63 -10.53 -1.04
CA TYR A 177 -1.44 -9.19 -0.49
C TYR A 177 -2.63 -8.25 -0.70
N ASN A 178 -3.80 -8.78 -1.10
CA ASN A 178 -5.04 -8.02 -1.28
C ASN A 178 -4.87 -6.76 -2.16
N LYS A 179 -4.09 -6.88 -3.23
CA LYS A 179 -3.76 -5.78 -4.17
C LYS A 179 -3.03 -4.59 -3.54
N ASP A 180 -2.45 -4.73 -2.35
CA ASP A 180 -1.60 -3.70 -1.74
C ASP A 180 -0.26 -3.66 -2.49
N MET A 181 -0.08 -2.65 -3.34
CA MET A 181 1.12 -2.53 -4.18
C MET A 181 2.41 -2.40 -3.37
N MET A 182 2.35 -1.79 -2.18
CA MET A 182 3.53 -1.62 -1.33
C MET A 182 3.97 -2.96 -0.75
N LEU A 183 3.03 -3.73 -0.21
CA LEU A 183 3.32 -5.07 0.30
C LEU A 183 3.78 -6.02 -0.81
N ILE A 184 3.13 -5.97 -1.98
CA ILE A 184 3.55 -6.77 -3.14
C ILE A 184 4.97 -6.38 -3.55
N TYR A 185 5.27 -5.09 -3.69
CA TYR A 185 6.61 -4.63 -4.08
C TYR A 185 7.68 -5.13 -3.10
N ASN A 186 7.46 -4.98 -1.80
CA ASN A 186 8.39 -5.44 -0.77
C ASN A 186 8.62 -6.95 -0.84
N TYR A 187 7.54 -7.72 -1.02
CA TYR A 187 7.65 -9.16 -1.22
C TYR A 187 8.42 -9.53 -2.49
N LEU A 188 8.18 -8.82 -3.60
CA LEU A 188 8.94 -9.06 -4.83
C LEU A 188 10.44 -8.81 -4.62
N GLN A 189 10.85 -7.81 -3.82
CA GLN A 189 12.26 -7.61 -3.49
C GLN A 189 12.86 -8.79 -2.72
N VAL A 190 12.11 -9.38 -1.77
CA VAL A 190 12.51 -10.60 -1.06
C VAL A 190 12.65 -11.76 -2.05
N LEU A 191 11.66 -11.96 -2.91
CA LEU A 191 11.66 -13.03 -3.92
C LEU A 191 12.82 -12.87 -4.91
N ILE A 192 13.06 -11.66 -5.41
CA ILE A 192 14.20 -11.34 -6.30
C ILE A 192 15.52 -11.68 -5.62
N SER A 193 15.68 -11.27 -4.35
CA SER A 193 16.88 -11.54 -3.56
C SER A 193 17.09 -13.04 -3.35
N TYR A 194 16.02 -13.77 -3.02
CA TYR A 194 16.03 -15.22 -2.84
C TYR A 194 16.41 -15.99 -4.11
N LEU A 195 15.94 -15.55 -5.28
CA LEU A 195 16.28 -16.20 -6.56
C LEU A 195 17.77 -16.08 -6.90
N GLY A 196 18.45 -15.03 -6.43
CA GLY A 196 19.86 -14.77 -6.75
C GLY A 196 20.07 -14.66 -8.25
N LYS A 197 20.86 -15.57 -8.84
CA LYS A 197 21.13 -15.59 -10.30
C LYS A 197 20.04 -16.27 -11.14
N ARG A 198 19.12 -17.04 -10.53
CA ARG A 198 18.07 -17.74 -11.28
C ARG A 198 17.12 -16.73 -11.94
N SER A 199 16.67 -17.03 -13.16
CA SER A 199 15.82 -16.11 -13.95
C SER A 199 14.35 -16.48 -13.95
N LYS A 200 13.95 -17.67 -13.49
CA LYS A 200 12.54 -18.11 -13.47
C LYS A 200 12.07 -18.36 -12.05
N VAL A 201 10.91 -17.81 -11.72
CA VAL A 201 10.20 -18.10 -10.46
C VAL A 201 9.55 -19.47 -10.57
N THR A 202 9.61 -20.25 -9.50
CA THR A 202 8.82 -21.47 -9.32
C THR A 202 7.84 -21.31 -8.15
N HIS A 203 6.81 -22.15 -8.08
CA HIS A 203 5.90 -22.15 -6.93
C HIS A 203 6.62 -22.45 -5.61
N GLU A 204 7.65 -23.31 -5.63
CA GLU A 204 8.43 -23.62 -4.43
C GLU A 204 9.19 -22.40 -3.91
N ASP A 205 9.68 -21.53 -4.80
CA ASP A 205 10.34 -20.27 -4.40
C ASP A 205 9.35 -19.38 -3.65
N ILE A 206 8.14 -19.23 -4.21
CA ILE A 206 7.07 -18.44 -3.59
C ILE A 206 6.76 -18.98 -2.19
N LEU A 207 6.62 -20.30 -2.04
CA LEU A 207 6.37 -20.95 -0.76
C LEU A 207 7.47 -20.65 0.27
N LYS A 208 8.74 -20.78 -0.11
CA LYS A 208 9.88 -20.54 0.79
C LYS A 208 10.10 -19.07 1.13
N THR A 209 9.65 -18.15 0.30
CA THR A 209 9.77 -16.71 0.56
C THR A 209 8.54 -16.12 1.25
N LEU A 210 7.41 -16.83 1.21
CA LEU A 210 6.19 -16.44 1.94
C LEU A 210 6.28 -16.77 3.44
N THR A 211 7.11 -17.73 3.83
CA THR A 211 7.15 -18.30 5.20
C THR A 211 7.54 -17.33 6.32
N ASP A 212 8.13 -16.17 6.01
CA ASP A 212 8.39 -15.11 6.99
C ASP A 212 7.28 -14.03 7.01
N ASN A 213 6.06 -14.40 6.60
CA ASN A 213 4.91 -13.52 6.64
C ASN A 213 4.15 -13.71 7.96
N PRO A 214 3.73 -12.61 8.63
CA PRO A 214 2.79 -12.67 9.75
C PRO A 214 1.57 -13.55 9.49
N GLN A 215 1.06 -13.62 8.26
CA GLN A 215 -0.09 -14.47 7.94
C GLN A 215 0.17 -15.98 8.14
N ASP A 216 1.38 -16.46 7.86
CA ASP A 216 1.72 -17.87 8.08
C ASP A 216 1.84 -18.20 9.57
N HIS A 217 2.40 -17.27 10.36
CA HIS A 217 2.45 -17.38 11.82
C HIS A 217 1.04 -17.35 12.43
N ILE A 218 0.12 -16.53 11.91
CA ILE A 218 -1.30 -16.55 12.31
C ILE A 218 -1.92 -17.92 12.03
N PHE A 219 -1.65 -18.50 10.87
CA PHE A 219 -2.12 -19.85 10.55
C PHE A 219 -1.64 -20.88 11.57
N GLN A 220 -0.33 -20.90 11.82
CA GLN A 220 0.30 -21.85 12.75
C GLN A 220 -0.17 -21.65 14.18
N MET A 221 -0.33 -20.39 14.60
CA MET A 221 -0.89 -20.01 15.90
C MET A 221 -2.32 -20.54 16.06
N LEU A 222 -3.18 -20.31 15.07
CA LEU A 222 -4.57 -20.76 15.11
C LEU A 222 -4.70 -22.28 14.98
N ASP A 223 -3.83 -22.94 14.22
CA ASP A 223 -3.75 -24.41 14.16
C ASP A 223 -3.40 -25.00 15.52
N ALA A 224 -2.37 -24.45 16.18
CA ALA A 224 -1.96 -24.89 17.52
C ALA A 224 -3.08 -24.70 18.55
N PHE A 225 -3.75 -23.53 18.55
CA PHE A 225 -4.89 -23.30 19.44
C PHE A 225 -6.08 -24.22 19.13
N ALA A 226 -6.35 -24.51 17.86
CA ALA A 226 -7.41 -25.45 17.47
C ALA A 226 -7.15 -26.87 17.99
N THR A 227 -5.88 -27.29 18.05
CA THR A 227 -5.47 -28.59 18.61
C THR A 227 -5.20 -28.55 20.11
N LYS A 228 -5.55 -27.46 20.81
CA LYS A 228 -5.28 -27.22 22.24
C LYS A 228 -3.79 -27.21 22.63
N ASP A 229 -2.90 -27.03 21.65
CA ASP A 229 -1.48 -26.76 21.88
C ASP A 229 -1.28 -25.27 22.19
N THR A 230 -1.53 -24.90 23.44
CA THR A 230 -1.42 -23.50 23.89
C THR A 230 0.01 -23.00 23.86
N GLU A 231 0.98 -23.85 24.21
CA GLU A 231 2.41 -23.51 24.20
C GLU A 231 2.89 -23.18 22.78
N GLY A 232 2.53 -24.03 21.80
CA GLY A 232 2.79 -23.79 20.39
C GLY A 232 2.12 -22.52 19.88
N GLY A 233 0.86 -22.27 20.24
CA GLY A 233 0.15 -21.04 19.86
C GLY A 233 0.86 -19.77 20.36
N TYR A 234 1.23 -19.73 21.64
CA TYR A 234 1.95 -18.59 22.21
C TYR A 234 3.38 -18.44 21.67
N LYS A 235 4.02 -19.53 21.22
CA LYS A 235 5.30 -19.44 20.51
C LYS A 235 5.16 -18.63 19.23
N TYR A 236 4.18 -18.95 18.37
CA TYR A 236 3.95 -18.21 17.12
C TYR A 236 3.50 -16.76 17.37
N LEU A 237 2.79 -16.50 18.47
CA LEU A 237 2.49 -15.13 18.89
C LEU A 237 3.77 -14.32 19.20
N ARG A 238 4.74 -14.92 19.91
CA ARG A 238 6.03 -14.27 20.18
C ARG A 238 6.81 -13.99 18.89
N GLU A 239 6.78 -14.91 17.92
CA GLU A 239 7.40 -14.72 16.62
C GLU A 239 6.75 -13.57 15.83
N LEU A 240 5.42 -13.40 15.91
CA LEU A 240 4.73 -12.23 15.35
C LEU A 240 5.24 -10.90 15.92
N TYR A 241 5.51 -10.85 17.23
CA TYR A 241 6.10 -9.66 17.86
C TYR A 241 7.55 -9.43 17.43
N GLN A 242 8.34 -10.49 17.24
CA GLN A 242 9.71 -10.39 16.71
C GLN A 242 9.72 -9.82 15.28
N LEU A 243 8.70 -10.15 14.47
CA LEU A 243 8.44 -9.55 13.16
C LEU A 243 7.91 -8.11 13.23
N ARG A 244 7.87 -7.49 14.42
CA ARG A 244 7.31 -6.16 14.69
C ARG A 244 5.87 -6.00 14.19
N THR A 245 5.11 -7.08 14.22
CA THR A 245 3.68 -7.05 13.87
C THR A 245 2.93 -6.39 15.03
N SER A 246 2.30 -5.24 14.78
CA SER A 246 1.48 -4.58 15.81
C SER A 246 0.27 -5.45 16.17
N VAL A 247 -0.22 -5.32 17.40
CA VAL A 247 -1.41 -6.06 17.86
C VAL A 247 -2.62 -5.76 16.99
N SER A 248 -2.84 -4.51 16.60
CA SER A 248 -3.94 -4.15 15.70
C SER A 248 -3.83 -4.88 14.35
N LYS A 249 -2.62 -5.11 13.83
CA LYS A 249 -2.39 -5.90 12.61
C LYS A 249 -2.64 -7.39 12.87
N ILE A 250 -2.26 -7.93 14.02
CA ILE A 250 -2.57 -9.31 14.43
C ILE A 250 -4.09 -9.53 14.46
N LEU A 251 -4.84 -8.64 15.12
CA LEU A 251 -6.31 -8.68 15.18
C LEU A 251 -6.93 -8.64 13.79
N ALA A 252 -6.46 -7.75 12.91
CA ALA A 252 -6.93 -7.66 11.53
C ALA A 252 -6.67 -8.96 10.74
N LEU A 253 -5.51 -9.61 10.95
CA LEU A 253 -5.19 -10.89 10.32
C LEU A 253 -6.08 -12.02 10.87
N ILE A 254 -6.31 -12.09 12.18
CA ILE A 254 -7.25 -13.04 12.80
C ILE A 254 -8.66 -12.85 12.23
N LEU A 255 -9.14 -11.60 12.15
CA LEU A 255 -10.45 -11.28 11.60
C LEU A 255 -10.59 -11.75 10.16
N ARG A 256 -9.61 -11.45 9.30
CA ARG A 256 -9.59 -11.91 7.90
C ARG A 256 -9.58 -13.43 7.83
N HIS A 257 -8.77 -14.08 8.66
CA HIS A 257 -8.65 -15.52 8.71
C HIS A 257 -9.97 -16.21 9.01
N PHE A 258 -10.65 -15.81 10.10
CA PHE A 258 -11.95 -16.39 10.46
C PHE A 258 -13.05 -16.05 9.45
N LYS A 259 -13.01 -14.87 8.79
CA LYS A 259 -13.91 -14.58 7.66
C LYS A 259 -13.74 -15.58 6.51
N ILE A 260 -12.50 -15.91 6.15
CA ILE A 260 -12.20 -16.92 5.12
C ILE A 260 -12.73 -18.30 5.54
N LEU A 261 -12.49 -18.72 6.79
CA LEU A 261 -13.02 -20.00 7.31
C LEU A 261 -14.56 -20.04 7.28
N GLY A 262 -15.22 -18.95 7.66
CA GLY A 262 -16.68 -18.82 7.63
C GLY A 262 -17.24 -18.93 6.22
N MET A 263 -16.66 -18.17 5.27
CA MET A 263 -17.04 -18.25 3.86
C MET A 263 -16.86 -19.67 3.31
N LEU A 264 -15.72 -20.32 3.60
CA LEU A 264 -15.45 -21.69 3.16
C LEU A 264 -16.49 -22.71 3.64
N LYS A 265 -16.98 -22.58 4.88
CA LYS A 265 -18.01 -23.49 5.41
C LYS A 265 -19.37 -23.35 4.72
N GLU A 266 -19.67 -22.18 4.19
CA GLU A 266 -20.95 -21.90 3.52
C GLU A 266 -20.86 -22.09 1.98
N MET A 267 -19.65 -22.22 1.44
CA MET A 267 -19.42 -22.44 0.01
C MET A 267 -19.84 -23.84 -0.45
N GLN A 268 -20.50 -23.91 -1.61
CA GLN A 268 -20.81 -25.16 -2.32
C GLN A 268 -19.77 -25.48 -3.42
N GLU A 269 -18.90 -24.52 -3.75
CA GLU A 269 -17.87 -24.68 -4.77
C GLU A 269 -16.81 -25.70 -4.32
N THR A 270 -16.42 -26.60 -5.20
CA THR A 270 -15.42 -27.64 -4.93
C THR A 270 -14.11 -27.40 -5.67
N ASN A 271 -14.15 -26.66 -6.79
CA ASN A 271 -12.98 -26.34 -7.59
C ASN A 271 -12.03 -25.38 -6.86
N LYS A 272 -10.82 -25.84 -6.55
CA LYS A 272 -9.83 -25.07 -5.76
C LYS A 272 -9.54 -23.70 -6.36
N LYS A 273 -9.38 -23.59 -7.67
CA LYS A 273 -9.11 -22.33 -8.37
C LYS A 273 -10.25 -21.32 -8.21
N GLN A 274 -11.50 -21.77 -8.31
CA GLN A 274 -12.67 -20.92 -8.11
C GLN A 274 -12.82 -20.49 -6.65
N ILE A 275 -12.59 -21.41 -5.70
CA ILE A 275 -12.58 -21.13 -4.27
C ILE A 275 -11.53 -20.05 -3.95
N ALA A 276 -10.28 -20.25 -4.39
CA ALA A 276 -9.17 -19.33 -4.17
C ALA A 276 -9.49 -17.92 -4.67
N LYS A 277 -10.06 -17.83 -5.88
CA LYS A 277 -10.47 -16.58 -6.49
C LYS A 277 -11.59 -15.89 -5.70
N GLN A 278 -12.60 -16.62 -5.25
CA GLN A 278 -13.72 -16.06 -4.48
C GLN A 278 -13.28 -15.56 -3.10
N LEU A 279 -12.35 -16.27 -2.45
CA LEU A 279 -11.83 -15.93 -1.12
C LEU A 279 -10.69 -14.91 -1.13
N GLY A 280 -10.10 -14.64 -2.30
CA GLY A 280 -8.92 -13.77 -2.42
C GLY A 280 -7.69 -14.35 -1.73
N ILE A 281 -7.42 -15.65 -1.94
CA ILE A 281 -6.27 -16.37 -1.42
C ILE A 281 -5.54 -17.13 -2.54
N LEU A 282 -4.37 -17.68 -2.23
CA LEU A 282 -3.61 -18.54 -3.15
C LEU A 282 -4.27 -19.92 -3.25
N GLU A 283 -4.28 -20.50 -4.46
CA GLU A 283 -4.91 -21.81 -4.70
C GLU A 283 -4.36 -22.91 -3.78
N PHE A 284 -3.05 -22.89 -3.52
CA PHE A 284 -2.42 -23.87 -2.65
C PHE A 284 -2.79 -23.71 -1.16
N PHE A 285 -3.23 -22.53 -0.72
CA PHE A 285 -3.70 -22.34 0.66
C PHE A 285 -5.13 -22.85 0.87
N VAL A 286 -5.88 -23.16 -0.21
CA VAL A 286 -7.26 -23.62 -0.11
C VAL A 286 -7.38 -24.87 0.76
N ASP A 287 -6.53 -25.88 0.55
CA ASP A 287 -6.59 -27.11 1.35
C ASP A 287 -6.22 -26.87 2.81
N LYS A 288 -5.25 -25.98 3.07
CA LYS A 288 -4.85 -25.59 4.43
C LYS A 288 -6.01 -24.93 5.16
N TYR A 289 -6.68 -23.96 4.52
CA TYR A 289 -7.87 -23.32 5.06
C TYR A 289 -9.04 -24.30 5.23
N LYS A 290 -9.28 -25.20 4.27
CA LYS A 290 -10.35 -26.22 4.38
C LYS A 290 -10.13 -27.11 5.60
N LYS A 291 -8.92 -27.66 5.75
CA LYS A 291 -8.56 -28.51 6.89
C LYS A 291 -8.75 -27.77 8.22
N GLN A 292 -8.30 -26.52 8.31
CA GLN A 292 -8.44 -25.75 9.54
C GLN A 292 -9.90 -25.35 9.82
N ALA A 293 -10.72 -25.14 8.78
CA ALA A 293 -12.14 -24.86 8.94
C ALA A 293 -12.86 -26.04 9.61
N GLU A 294 -12.40 -27.28 9.45
CA GLU A 294 -12.97 -28.46 10.11
C GLU A 294 -12.80 -28.41 11.64
N SER A 295 -11.77 -27.72 12.15
CA SER A 295 -11.47 -27.64 13.58
C SER A 295 -12.36 -26.65 14.35
N PHE A 296 -13.16 -25.84 13.66
CA PHE A 296 -14.07 -24.86 14.29
C PHE A 296 -15.52 -25.09 13.86
N THR A 297 -16.49 -24.82 14.74
CA THR A 297 -17.90 -24.78 14.35
C THR A 297 -18.24 -23.42 13.71
N LEU A 298 -19.31 -23.37 12.91
CA LEU A 298 -19.73 -22.11 12.28
C LEU A 298 -20.11 -21.05 13.33
N ASP A 299 -20.77 -21.44 14.42
CA ASP A 299 -21.12 -20.55 15.53
C ASP A 299 -19.87 -20.02 16.24
N LYS A 300 -18.86 -20.87 16.41
CA LYS A 300 -17.57 -20.46 16.99
C LYS A 300 -16.88 -19.42 16.11
N ILE A 301 -16.83 -19.65 14.80
CA ILE A 301 -16.26 -18.70 13.83
C ILE A 301 -17.00 -17.36 13.90
N LYS A 302 -18.34 -17.37 13.86
CA LYS A 302 -19.17 -16.15 13.96
C LYS A 302 -18.91 -15.38 15.26
N SER A 303 -18.82 -16.10 16.38
CA SER A 303 -18.51 -15.53 17.70
C SER A 303 -17.13 -14.86 17.73
N ILE A 304 -16.09 -15.51 17.18
CA ILE A 304 -14.73 -14.96 17.12
C ILE A 304 -14.68 -13.72 16.24
N ILE A 305 -15.34 -13.73 15.07
CA ILE A 305 -15.43 -12.56 14.18
C ILE A 305 -16.06 -11.38 14.92
N GLN A 306 -17.20 -11.59 15.59
CA GLN A 306 -17.91 -10.54 16.32
C GLN A 306 -17.04 -9.95 17.44
N LYS A 307 -16.37 -10.81 18.21
CA LYS A 307 -15.51 -10.39 19.31
C LYS A 307 -14.26 -9.67 18.85
N THR A 308 -13.66 -10.10 17.74
CA THR A 308 -12.52 -9.38 17.16
C THR A 308 -12.91 -7.95 16.77
N ILE A 309 -14.09 -7.76 16.14
CA ILE A 309 -14.60 -6.44 15.77
C ILE A 309 -14.90 -5.58 17.02
N GLU A 310 -15.49 -6.18 18.06
CA GLU A 310 -15.76 -5.52 19.34
C GLU A 310 -14.47 -5.02 20.00
N TYR A 311 -13.44 -5.87 20.08
CA TYR A 311 -12.14 -5.51 20.63
C TYR A 311 -11.44 -4.42 19.81
N GLU A 312 -11.43 -4.51 18.47
CA GLU A 312 -10.90 -3.43 17.62
C GLU A 312 -11.60 -2.09 17.86
N TYR A 313 -12.91 -2.11 18.13
CA TYR A 313 -13.67 -0.89 18.45
C TYR A 313 -13.30 -0.34 19.84
N MET A 314 -13.22 -1.20 20.85
CA MET A 314 -12.85 -0.80 22.21
C MET A 314 -11.44 -0.21 22.28
N ILE A 315 -10.48 -0.80 21.55
CA ILE A 315 -9.10 -0.28 21.40
C ILE A 315 -9.13 1.13 20.82
N LYS A 316 -9.85 1.34 19.70
CA LYS A 316 -9.97 2.66 19.07
C LYS A 316 -10.64 3.71 19.96
N LYS A 317 -11.39 3.28 20.98
CA LYS A 317 -12.01 4.14 22.00
C LYS A 317 -11.16 4.31 23.26
N GLY A 318 -10.01 3.65 23.36
CA GLY A 318 -9.16 3.68 24.54
C GLY A 318 -9.79 3.00 25.76
N GLN A 319 -10.74 2.09 25.54
CA GLN A 319 -11.47 1.39 26.62
C GLN A 319 -10.73 0.15 27.12
N ILE A 320 -9.82 -0.38 26.32
CA ILE A 320 -8.98 -1.54 26.60
C ILE A 320 -7.64 -1.32 25.89
N ASP A 321 -6.54 -1.74 26.49
CA ASP A 321 -5.25 -1.75 25.81
C ASP A 321 -5.18 -2.91 24.79
N ASP A 322 -4.32 -2.72 23.79
CA ASP A 322 -4.16 -3.66 22.68
C ASP A 322 -3.82 -5.08 23.16
N GLU A 323 -2.88 -5.24 24.09
CA GLU A 323 -2.38 -6.54 24.53
C GLU A 323 -3.45 -7.32 25.28
N THR A 324 -4.14 -6.70 26.24
CA THR A 324 -5.25 -7.32 26.97
C THR A 324 -6.36 -7.76 26.03
N ALA A 325 -6.73 -6.93 25.05
CA ALA A 325 -7.75 -7.27 24.07
C ALA A 325 -7.39 -8.51 23.25
N LEU A 326 -6.12 -8.62 22.83
CA LEU A 326 -5.63 -9.79 22.11
C LEU A 326 -5.65 -11.05 22.98
N GLU A 327 -5.15 -10.97 24.22
CA GLU A 327 -5.14 -12.12 25.14
C GLU A 327 -6.55 -12.66 25.41
N MET A 328 -7.53 -11.76 25.63
CA MET A 328 -8.93 -12.17 25.82
C MET A 328 -9.49 -12.85 24.58
N LEU A 329 -9.17 -12.35 23.39
CA LEU A 329 -9.58 -12.98 22.13
C LEU A 329 -8.94 -14.37 21.96
N LEU A 330 -7.64 -14.51 22.22
CA LEU A 330 -6.94 -15.80 22.13
C LEU A 330 -7.50 -16.82 23.12
N TYR A 331 -7.78 -16.41 24.35
CA TYR A 331 -8.46 -17.26 25.33
C TYR A 331 -9.82 -17.75 24.81
N GLN A 332 -10.59 -16.87 24.16
CA GLN A 332 -11.85 -17.25 23.54
C GLN A 332 -11.65 -18.20 22.36
N ILE A 333 -10.57 -18.12 21.60
CA ILE A 333 -10.31 -19.05 20.49
C ILE A 333 -10.02 -20.46 21.02
N VAL A 334 -9.27 -20.58 22.12
CA VAL A 334 -8.88 -21.87 22.73
C VAL A 334 -10.05 -22.58 23.44
N LYS A 335 -10.93 -21.82 24.10
CA LYS A 335 -12.06 -22.36 24.86
C LYS A 335 -13.20 -22.84 23.96
#